data_AF-A0A0G0QLQ2-F1
#
_entry.id   AF-A0A0G0QLQ2-F1
#
_cell.length_a   1.000
_cell.length_b   1.000
_cell.length_c   1.000
_cell.angle_alpha   90.00
_cell.angle_beta   90.00
_cell.angle_gamma   90.00
#
_symmetry.space_group_name_H-M   'P 1'
#
loop_
_entity.id
_entity.type
_entity.pdbx_description
1 polymer ?
#
loop_
_entity_poly.entity_id
_entity_poly.type
_entity_poly.pdbx_seq_one_letter_code
_entity_poly.pdbx_strand_id
1 'polypeptide(L)'
;MNILGHNYIAKQVLNKYNSNIAAGCHLPDLVPFLKDSILTFDEIHENPELVYKYSVKNNEVGIDLALGLMTHSVKFGADKFNRDIDVWLLDNNEDLKQSIAEQICQASNINIDIAKGGRMHNYLWCGLDFFIVDNYPDFLPEMNLAYKNIDIDQTSKTLSEVFNKPQDLIRNDIEKHINLVIKSDIKDKQCFLKFWKDFISDLPDKDEIDLEKAMKTISFIEKRFYDRWEEIINKVEIDIKDRMKAFINN
;
A
#
# COMPACT_ATOMS: atom_id res chain seq x y z
N MET A 1 -5.04 -0.30 -3.57
CA MET A 1 -4.14 0.75 -3.05
C MET A 1 -4.60 1.12 -1.65
N ASN A 2 -3.74 0.84 -0.69
CA ASN A 2 -3.98 0.89 0.75
C ASN A 2 -2.74 1.49 1.41
N ILE A 3 -2.53 2.79 1.25
CA ILE A 3 -1.20 3.37 1.47
C ILE A 3 -0.91 3.57 2.95
N LEU A 4 -1.86 4.12 3.70
CA LEU A 4 -1.69 4.26 5.14
C LEU A 4 -1.83 2.89 5.80
N GLY A 5 -2.76 2.05 5.34
CA GLY A 5 -2.94 0.71 5.90
C GLY A 5 -1.71 -0.18 5.78
N HIS A 6 -1.00 -0.22 4.65
CA HIS A 6 0.23 -1.00 4.53
C HIS A 6 1.30 -0.58 5.54
N ASN A 7 1.50 0.73 5.68
CA ASN A 7 2.50 1.27 6.59
C ASN A 7 2.09 1.10 8.06
N TYR A 8 0.80 1.27 8.36
CA TYR A 8 0.26 1.08 9.71
C TYR A 8 0.35 -0.39 10.14
N ILE A 9 -0.04 -1.31 9.27
CA ILE A 9 0.08 -2.76 9.51
C ILE A 9 1.55 -3.14 9.71
N ALA A 10 2.48 -2.62 8.90
CA ALA A 10 3.90 -2.88 9.10
C ALA A 10 4.38 -2.43 10.49
N LYS A 11 3.97 -1.24 10.94
CA LYS A 11 4.26 -0.76 12.30
C LYS A 11 3.72 -1.71 13.37
N GLN A 12 2.47 -2.17 13.25
CA GLN A 12 1.85 -3.08 14.22
C GLN A 12 2.50 -4.47 14.23
N VAL A 13 2.83 -5.00 13.05
CA VAL A 13 3.47 -6.31 12.87
C VAL A 13 4.88 -6.31 13.44
N LEU A 14 5.68 -5.30 13.11
CA LEU A 14 7.10 -5.23 13.44
C LEU A 14 7.39 -4.58 14.79
N ASN A 15 6.39 -3.90 15.38
CA ASN A 15 6.53 -3.10 16.60
C ASN A 15 7.66 -2.05 16.52
N LYS A 16 7.92 -1.57 15.30
CA LYS A 16 8.86 -0.49 14.97
C LYS A 16 8.52 0.05 13.58
N TYR A 17 8.89 1.30 13.33
CA TYR A 17 8.68 1.92 12.03
C TYR A 17 9.78 2.96 11.75
N ASN A 18 10.60 2.71 10.73
CA ASN A 18 11.71 3.57 10.32
C ASN A 18 11.71 3.76 8.80
N SER A 19 12.65 4.55 8.28
CA SER A 19 12.71 4.86 6.85
C SER A 19 12.91 3.63 5.96
N ASN A 20 13.63 2.61 6.41
CA ASN A 20 13.80 1.38 5.63
C ASN A 20 12.50 0.56 5.56
N ILE A 21 11.78 0.42 6.67
CA ILE A 21 10.46 -0.21 6.68
C ILE A 21 9.50 0.57 5.78
N ALA A 22 9.47 1.90 5.93
CA ALA A 22 8.65 2.78 5.13
C ALA A 22 8.94 2.62 3.63
N ALA A 23 10.21 2.57 3.22
CA ALA A 23 10.57 2.28 1.84
C ALA A 23 10.04 0.90 1.41
N GLY A 24 10.29 -0.15 2.20
CA GLY A 24 9.84 -1.50 1.90
C GLY A 24 8.32 -1.63 1.72
N CYS A 25 7.54 -0.85 2.48
CA CYS A 25 6.08 -0.83 2.35
C CYS A 25 5.57 -0.17 1.06
N HIS A 26 6.38 0.62 0.34
CA HIS A 26 5.95 1.33 -0.87
C HIS A 26 6.52 0.77 -2.15
N LEU A 27 7.71 0.20 -2.07
CA LEU A 27 8.38 -0.34 -3.25
C LEU A 27 7.53 -1.34 -4.06
N PRO A 28 6.65 -2.18 -3.48
CA PRO A 28 5.83 -3.07 -4.27
C PRO A 28 4.80 -2.34 -5.14
N ASP A 29 4.39 -1.13 -4.75
CA ASP A 29 3.56 -0.26 -5.57
C ASP A 29 4.33 0.36 -6.76
N LEU A 30 5.65 0.17 -6.89
CA LEU A 30 6.37 0.58 -8.10
C LEU A 30 5.83 -0.11 -9.35
N VAL A 31 5.61 -1.41 -9.30
CA VAL A 31 5.30 -2.20 -10.50
C VAL A 31 3.91 -1.90 -11.07
N PRO A 32 2.83 -1.86 -10.25
CA PRO A 32 1.51 -1.53 -10.78
C PRO A 32 1.34 -0.05 -11.16
N PHE A 33 2.14 0.86 -10.60
CA PHE A 33 1.92 2.31 -10.74
C PHE A 33 3.05 3.09 -11.43
N LEU A 34 4.18 2.45 -11.77
CA LEU A 34 5.21 3.03 -12.62
C LEU A 34 5.29 2.25 -13.92
N LYS A 35 4.85 2.91 -15.00
CA LYS A 35 4.96 2.35 -16.35
C LYS A 35 6.42 2.03 -16.67
N ASP A 36 6.65 0.81 -17.16
CA ASP A 36 7.97 0.30 -17.58
C ASP A 36 9.02 0.24 -16.46
N SER A 37 8.60 -0.05 -15.21
CA SER A 37 9.56 -0.26 -14.12
C SER A 37 10.59 -1.33 -14.46
N ILE A 38 11.85 -1.11 -14.04
CA ILE A 38 12.92 -2.09 -14.20
C ILE A 38 12.70 -3.32 -13.32
N LEU A 39 11.92 -3.20 -12.25
CA LEU A 39 11.54 -4.27 -11.34
C LEU A 39 10.24 -4.93 -11.81
N THR A 40 10.09 -6.22 -11.51
CA THR A 40 8.90 -7.00 -11.85
C THR A 40 8.05 -7.27 -10.61
N PHE A 41 6.77 -7.60 -10.84
CA PHE A 41 5.84 -7.91 -9.77
C PHE A 41 6.34 -9.12 -8.96
N ASP A 42 6.78 -10.18 -9.65
CA ASP A 42 7.33 -11.37 -9.04
C ASP A 42 8.51 -11.05 -8.10
N GLU A 43 9.43 -10.17 -8.51
CA GLU A 43 10.62 -9.84 -7.72
C GLU A 43 10.29 -9.12 -6.41
N ILE A 44 9.49 -8.06 -6.47
CA ILE A 44 9.31 -7.16 -5.31
C ILE A 44 8.03 -7.46 -4.50
N HIS A 45 7.07 -8.15 -5.12
CA HIS A 45 5.75 -8.39 -4.58
C HIS A 45 5.52 -9.85 -4.19
N GLU A 46 6.09 -10.81 -4.93
CA GLU A 46 5.93 -12.25 -4.64
C GLU A 46 7.12 -12.85 -3.91
N ASN A 47 8.33 -12.31 -4.09
CA ASN A 47 9.58 -12.87 -3.56
C ASN A 47 10.35 -11.92 -2.60
N PRO A 48 9.70 -11.22 -1.65
CA PRO A 48 10.39 -10.30 -0.73
C PRO A 48 11.43 -11.02 0.16
N GLU A 49 11.32 -12.34 0.33
CA GLU A 49 12.28 -13.12 1.10
C GLU A 49 13.69 -13.18 0.47
N LEU A 50 13.82 -12.91 -0.84
CA LEU A 50 15.12 -12.85 -1.50
C LEU A 50 15.93 -11.68 -0.95
N VAL A 51 15.26 -10.53 -0.77
CA VAL A 51 15.86 -9.34 -0.15
C VAL A 51 16.20 -9.66 1.30
N TYR A 52 15.31 -10.32 2.05
CA TYR A 52 15.58 -10.69 3.44
C TYR A 52 16.81 -11.59 3.58
N LYS A 53 16.88 -12.68 2.81
CA LYS A 53 18.00 -13.64 2.84
C LYS A 53 19.32 -12.98 2.43
N TYR A 54 19.28 -12.04 1.49
CA TYR A 54 20.45 -11.26 1.10
C TYR A 54 20.91 -10.34 2.23
N SER A 55 20.00 -9.57 2.82
CA SER A 55 20.28 -8.61 3.88
C SER A 55 20.84 -9.27 5.14
N VAL A 56 20.28 -10.40 5.56
CA VAL A 56 20.83 -11.18 6.70
C VAL A 56 22.30 -11.58 6.47
N LYS A 57 22.70 -11.83 5.22
CA LYS A 57 24.07 -12.26 4.90
C LYS A 57 25.05 -11.11 4.67
N ASN A 58 24.59 -10.02 4.06
CA ASN A 58 25.47 -9.01 3.48
C ASN A 58 25.24 -7.59 4.00
N ASN A 59 24.05 -7.30 4.54
CA ASN A 59 23.66 -5.93 4.88
C ASN A 59 22.53 -5.90 5.92
N GLU A 60 22.89 -5.87 7.20
CA GLU A 60 21.92 -5.87 8.31
C GLU A 60 20.96 -4.68 8.24
N VAL A 61 21.42 -3.52 7.73
CA VAL A 61 20.59 -2.32 7.54
C VAL A 61 19.45 -2.58 6.55
N GLY A 62 19.64 -3.49 5.60
CA GLY A 62 18.63 -3.90 4.62
C GLY A 62 17.57 -4.87 5.17
N ILE A 63 17.72 -5.38 6.40
CA ILE A 63 16.71 -6.29 6.99
C ILE A 63 15.38 -5.57 7.14
N ASP A 64 15.40 -4.32 7.60
CA ASP A 64 14.18 -3.53 7.82
C ASP A 64 13.46 -3.19 6.51
N LEU A 65 14.23 -2.98 5.44
CA LEU A 65 13.70 -2.86 4.09
C LEU A 65 12.98 -4.15 3.66
N ALA A 66 13.62 -5.30 3.86
CA ALA A 66 13.03 -6.58 3.51
C ALA A 66 11.78 -6.90 4.34
N LEU A 67 11.77 -6.57 5.63
CA LEU A 67 10.61 -6.74 6.50
C LEU A 67 9.44 -5.86 6.04
N GLY A 68 9.68 -4.61 5.64
CA GLY A 68 8.67 -3.75 5.03
C GLY A 68 8.06 -4.36 3.75
N LEU A 69 8.92 -4.87 2.85
CA LEU A 69 8.49 -5.57 1.63
C LEU A 69 7.61 -6.79 1.96
N MET A 70 8.01 -7.58 2.96
CA MET A 70 7.25 -8.74 3.40
C MET A 70 5.87 -8.35 3.95
N THR A 71 5.78 -7.30 4.78
CA THR A 71 4.49 -6.84 5.33
C THR A 71 3.54 -6.29 4.27
N HIS A 72 4.05 -5.85 3.12
CA HIS A 72 3.22 -5.49 1.97
C HIS A 72 2.82 -6.75 1.17
N SER A 73 3.79 -7.54 0.68
CA SER A 73 3.67 -8.62 -0.32
C SER A 73 2.38 -9.47 -0.37
N VAL A 74 2.06 -10.04 -1.56
CA VAL A 74 0.95 -11.03 -1.69
C VAL A 74 1.21 -12.33 -0.94
N LYS A 75 2.47 -12.65 -0.66
CA LYS A 75 2.87 -13.92 -0.06
C LYS A 75 2.73 -13.89 1.47
N PHE A 76 3.20 -12.81 2.09
CA PHE A 76 3.23 -12.69 3.54
C PHE A 76 2.30 -11.60 4.07
N GLY A 77 2.13 -10.52 3.32
CA GLY A 77 1.66 -9.23 3.78
C GLY A 77 0.20 -8.92 3.48
N ALA A 78 -0.11 -7.63 3.64
CA ALA A 78 -1.46 -7.07 3.53
C ALA A 78 -2.08 -7.27 2.15
N ASP A 79 -1.27 -7.26 1.09
CA ASP A 79 -1.78 -7.31 -0.28
C ASP A 79 -2.46 -8.64 -0.63
N LYS A 80 -2.17 -9.71 0.12
CA LYS A 80 -2.91 -10.97 -0.01
C LYS A 80 -4.42 -10.79 0.19
N PHE A 81 -4.79 -9.87 1.07
CA PHE A 81 -6.17 -9.61 1.45
C PHE A 81 -6.87 -8.61 0.54
N ASN A 82 -6.20 -8.11 -0.51
CA ASN A 82 -6.74 -7.05 -1.34
C ASN A 82 -8.13 -7.36 -1.90
N ARG A 83 -8.42 -8.63 -2.23
CA ARG A 83 -9.73 -9.07 -2.72
C ARG A 83 -10.67 -9.56 -1.63
N ASP A 84 -10.14 -9.95 -0.48
CA ASP A 84 -10.95 -10.45 0.64
C ASP A 84 -11.76 -9.34 1.31
N ILE A 85 -11.32 -8.07 1.20
CA ILE A 85 -12.02 -6.91 1.77
C ILE A 85 -13.45 -6.77 1.24
N ASP A 86 -13.67 -7.11 -0.04
CA ASP A 86 -14.99 -7.10 -0.67
C ASP A 86 -15.93 -8.06 0.07
N VAL A 87 -15.43 -9.26 0.42
CA VAL A 87 -16.20 -10.28 1.14
C VAL A 87 -16.43 -9.85 2.59
N TRP A 88 -15.40 -9.36 3.28
CA TRP A 88 -15.50 -9.00 4.70
C TRP A 88 -16.45 -7.83 4.96
N LEU A 89 -16.49 -6.85 4.06
CA LEU A 89 -17.32 -5.67 4.25
C LEU A 89 -18.71 -5.83 3.63
N LEU A 90 -18.79 -6.42 2.45
CA LEU A 90 -20.05 -6.48 1.70
C LEU A 90 -20.85 -7.75 2.01
N ASP A 91 -20.24 -8.82 2.50
CA ASP A 91 -20.91 -10.08 2.91
C ASP A 91 -21.91 -10.61 1.86
N ASN A 92 -21.49 -10.63 0.59
CA ASN A 92 -22.32 -11.00 -0.58
C ASN A 92 -23.61 -10.17 -0.75
N ASN A 93 -23.71 -8.99 -0.15
CA ASN A 93 -24.81 -8.06 -0.36
C ASN A 93 -24.67 -7.38 -1.72
N GLU A 94 -25.30 -7.97 -2.74
CA GLU A 94 -25.22 -7.48 -4.13
C GLU A 94 -25.86 -6.10 -4.33
N ASP A 95 -26.90 -5.74 -3.56
CA ASP A 95 -27.52 -4.40 -3.62
C ASP A 95 -26.54 -3.33 -3.12
N LEU A 96 -25.87 -3.58 -1.99
CA LEU A 96 -24.86 -2.68 -1.45
C LEU A 96 -23.65 -2.59 -2.38
N LYS A 97 -23.21 -3.73 -2.93
CA LYS A 97 -22.12 -3.79 -3.90
C LYS A 97 -22.45 -3.00 -5.17
N GLN A 98 -23.67 -3.14 -5.69
CA GLN A 98 -24.15 -2.36 -6.83
C GLN A 98 -24.17 -0.85 -6.50
N SER A 99 -24.72 -0.48 -5.34
CA SER A 99 -24.79 0.93 -4.92
C SER A 99 -23.41 1.59 -4.76
N ILE A 100 -22.44 0.88 -4.18
CA ILE A 100 -21.05 1.39 -4.07
C ILE A 100 -20.42 1.47 -5.46
N ALA A 101 -20.62 0.46 -6.31
CA ALA A 101 -20.07 0.46 -7.66
C ALA A 101 -20.58 1.64 -8.50
N GLU A 102 -21.86 2.00 -8.39
CA GLU A 102 -22.43 3.18 -9.04
C GLU A 102 -21.79 4.49 -8.55
N GLN A 103 -21.53 4.61 -7.24
CA GLN A 103 -20.81 5.76 -6.69
C GLN A 103 -19.39 5.85 -7.24
N ILE A 104 -18.69 4.71 -7.33
CA ILE A 104 -17.35 4.61 -7.93
C ILE A 104 -17.38 5.01 -9.40
N CYS A 105 -18.35 4.54 -10.19
CA CYS A 105 -18.51 4.96 -11.59
C CYS A 105 -18.58 6.48 -11.72
N GLN A 106 -19.37 7.13 -10.86
CA GLN A 106 -19.51 8.59 -10.87
C GLN A 106 -18.25 9.31 -10.39
N ALA A 107 -17.52 8.72 -9.44
CA ALA A 107 -16.31 9.31 -8.85
C ALA A 107 -15.07 9.16 -9.75
N SER A 108 -14.97 8.08 -10.53
CA SER A 108 -13.80 7.77 -11.35
C SER A 108 -14.04 7.89 -12.86
N ASN A 109 -15.27 8.22 -13.29
CA ASN A 109 -15.69 8.30 -14.69
C ASN A 109 -15.45 6.97 -15.45
N ILE A 110 -15.77 5.84 -14.82
CA ILE A 110 -15.59 4.48 -15.36
C ILE A 110 -16.91 3.74 -15.45
N ASN A 111 -16.95 2.67 -16.25
CA ASN A 111 -18.12 1.80 -16.34
C ASN A 111 -18.26 0.86 -15.11
N ILE A 112 -19.45 0.27 -14.96
CA ILE A 112 -19.81 -0.56 -13.81
C ILE A 112 -18.97 -1.83 -13.68
N ASP A 113 -18.51 -2.40 -14.78
CA ASP A 113 -17.71 -3.63 -14.79
C ASP A 113 -16.30 -3.35 -14.25
N ILE A 114 -15.68 -2.23 -14.67
CA ILE A 114 -14.39 -1.78 -14.12
C ILE A 114 -14.56 -1.37 -12.65
N ALA A 115 -15.65 -0.69 -12.29
CA ALA A 115 -15.92 -0.33 -10.90
C ALA A 115 -15.99 -1.57 -10.00
N LYS A 116 -16.78 -2.58 -10.36
CA LYS A 116 -16.93 -3.83 -9.59
C LYS A 116 -15.68 -4.70 -9.62
N GLY A 117 -15.10 -4.93 -10.80
CA GLY A 117 -14.02 -5.90 -10.99
C GLY A 117 -12.63 -5.34 -10.68
N GLY A 118 -12.43 -4.03 -10.87
CA GLY A 118 -11.11 -3.40 -10.87
C GLY A 118 -10.89 -2.31 -9.82
N ARG A 119 -11.93 -1.66 -9.29
CA ARG A 119 -11.78 -0.50 -8.39
C ARG A 119 -12.46 -0.62 -7.02
N MET A 120 -13.43 -1.51 -6.86
CA MET A 120 -14.17 -1.70 -5.59
C MET A 120 -13.24 -1.82 -4.39
N HIS A 121 -12.34 -2.83 -4.41
CA HIS A 121 -11.37 -3.04 -3.36
C HIS A 121 -10.50 -1.81 -3.06
N ASN A 122 -10.08 -1.05 -4.07
CA ASN A 122 -9.29 0.18 -3.85
C ASN A 122 -10.06 1.21 -3.03
N TYR A 123 -11.33 1.43 -3.36
CA TYR A 123 -12.19 2.34 -2.61
C TYR A 123 -12.50 1.82 -1.20
N LEU A 124 -12.70 0.51 -1.05
CA LEU A 124 -12.89 -0.11 0.26
C LEU A 124 -11.65 0.07 1.15
N TRP A 125 -10.45 -0.18 0.64
CA TRP A 125 -9.20 0.06 1.37
C TRP A 125 -8.94 1.55 1.65
N CYS A 126 -9.34 2.46 0.77
CA CYS A 126 -9.30 3.90 1.08
C CYS A 126 -10.18 4.24 2.30
N GLY A 127 -11.24 3.46 2.57
CA GLY A 127 -12.03 3.57 3.79
C GLY A 127 -11.20 3.29 5.05
N LEU A 128 -10.29 2.31 5.01
CA LEU A 128 -9.33 2.06 6.07
C LEU A 128 -8.30 3.19 6.20
N ASP A 129 -7.79 3.71 5.08
CA ASP A 129 -6.86 4.85 5.11
C ASP A 129 -7.52 6.07 5.79
N PHE A 130 -8.79 6.34 5.49
CA PHE A 130 -9.58 7.39 6.15
C PHE A 130 -9.77 7.12 7.64
N PHE A 131 -10.08 5.87 8.00
CA PHE A 131 -10.18 5.46 9.40
C PHE A 131 -8.87 5.69 10.15
N ILE A 132 -7.71 5.41 9.52
CA ILE A 132 -6.39 5.64 10.13
C ILE A 132 -6.13 7.13 10.35
N VAL A 133 -6.50 7.97 9.38
CA VAL A 133 -6.36 9.44 9.52
C VAL A 133 -7.14 9.94 10.74
N ASP A 134 -8.36 9.45 10.95
CA ASP A 134 -9.22 9.92 12.05
C ASP A 134 -8.84 9.34 13.41
N ASN A 135 -8.42 8.07 13.47
CA ASN A 135 -8.27 7.35 14.74
C ASN A 135 -6.81 7.20 15.20
N TYR A 136 -5.83 7.35 14.30
CA TYR A 136 -4.41 7.29 14.64
C TYR A 136 -3.63 8.49 14.09
N PRO A 137 -4.02 9.73 14.45
CA PRO A 137 -3.40 10.94 13.91
C PRO A 137 -1.89 11.03 14.20
N ASP A 138 -1.43 10.45 15.31
CA ASP A 138 -0.02 10.42 15.70
C ASP A 138 0.86 9.58 14.76
N PHE A 139 0.26 8.66 14.00
CA PHE A 139 0.98 7.86 13.01
C PHE A 139 1.39 8.67 11.78
N LEU A 140 0.60 9.68 11.37
CA LEU A 140 0.88 10.43 10.14
C LEU A 140 2.19 11.23 10.22
N PRO A 141 2.52 11.97 11.32
CA PRO A 141 3.81 12.62 11.47
C PRO A 141 4.99 11.64 11.48
N GLU A 142 4.85 10.49 12.14
CA GLU A 142 5.87 9.43 12.18
C GLU A 142 6.14 8.89 10.76
N MET A 143 5.06 8.60 10.02
CA MET A 143 5.12 8.15 8.64
C MET A 143 5.81 9.18 7.73
N ASN A 144 5.39 10.43 7.80
CA ASN A 144 5.98 11.52 7.01
C ASN A 144 7.46 11.76 7.34
N LEU A 145 7.86 11.60 8.61
CA LEU A 145 9.27 11.67 9.02
C LEU A 145 10.08 10.50 8.44
N ALA A 146 9.55 9.28 8.48
CA ALA A 146 10.21 8.12 7.92
C ALA A 146 10.47 8.28 6.40
N TYR A 147 9.48 8.76 5.64
CA TYR A 147 9.65 8.99 4.19
C TYR A 147 10.72 10.01 3.86
N LYS A 148 10.80 11.11 4.61
CA LYS A 148 11.84 12.15 4.41
C LYS A 148 13.26 11.64 4.63
N ASN A 149 13.40 10.54 5.39
CA ASN A 149 14.69 9.94 5.74
C ASN A 149 14.97 8.65 4.96
N ILE A 150 14.23 8.35 3.89
CA ILE A 150 14.52 7.20 3.02
C ILE A 150 15.85 7.43 2.32
N ASP A 151 16.79 6.49 2.52
CA ASP A 151 18.05 6.43 1.78
C ASP A 151 17.85 5.67 0.47
N ILE A 152 17.61 6.43 -0.60
CA ILE A 152 17.36 5.91 -1.95
C ILE A 152 18.60 5.21 -2.50
N ASP A 153 19.79 5.70 -2.20
CA ASP A 153 21.04 5.14 -2.73
C ASP A 153 21.31 3.76 -2.10
N GLN A 154 21.14 3.64 -0.78
CA GLN A 154 21.28 2.36 -0.09
C GLN A 154 20.16 1.36 -0.48
N THR A 155 18.93 1.85 -0.65
CA THR A 155 17.80 1.02 -1.09
C THR A 155 18.04 0.48 -2.51
N SER A 156 18.40 1.36 -3.45
CA SER A 156 18.66 0.97 -4.85
C SER A 156 19.84 0.01 -4.97
N LYS A 157 20.91 0.22 -4.21
CA LYS A 157 22.05 -0.70 -4.15
C LYS A 157 21.62 -2.09 -3.70
N THR A 158 20.85 -2.17 -2.62
CA THR A 158 20.39 -3.46 -2.06
C THR A 158 19.56 -4.24 -3.09
N LEU A 159 18.58 -3.59 -3.73
CA LEU A 159 17.74 -4.24 -4.74
C LEU A 159 18.54 -4.59 -6.00
N SER A 160 19.50 -3.74 -6.40
CA SER A 160 20.40 -4.00 -7.53
C SER A 160 21.21 -5.27 -7.33
N GLU A 161 21.77 -5.47 -6.14
CA GLU A 161 22.56 -6.64 -5.80
C GLU A 161 21.70 -7.91 -5.71
N VAL A 162 20.49 -7.80 -5.14
CA VAL A 162 19.56 -8.94 -5.02
C VAL A 162 19.06 -9.41 -6.40
N PHE A 163 18.63 -8.48 -7.24
CA PHE A 163 17.97 -8.80 -8.51
C PHE A 163 18.91 -8.76 -9.71
N ASN A 164 20.19 -8.45 -9.50
CA ASN A 164 21.21 -8.32 -10.54
C ASN A 164 20.78 -7.35 -11.67
N LYS A 165 20.37 -6.14 -11.26
CA LYS A 165 19.86 -5.09 -12.15
C LYS A 165 20.67 -3.80 -12.00
N PRO A 166 20.74 -2.93 -13.03
CA PRO A 166 21.49 -1.68 -12.92
C PRO A 166 20.97 -0.79 -11.80
N GLN A 167 21.84 -0.44 -10.85
CA GLN A 167 21.48 0.40 -9.69
C GLN A 167 20.84 1.72 -10.12
N ASP A 168 21.39 2.40 -11.12
CA ASP A 168 20.88 3.70 -11.58
C ASP A 168 19.43 3.63 -12.09
N LEU A 169 19.05 2.51 -12.72
CA LEU A 169 17.68 2.33 -13.20
C LEU A 169 16.72 2.09 -12.03
N ILE A 170 17.11 1.26 -11.05
CA ILE A 170 16.32 1.07 -9.83
C ILE A 170 16.20 2.39 -9.07
N ARG A 171 17.30 3.12 -8.89
CA ARG A 171 17.34 4.41 -8.23
C ARG A 171 16.34 5.38 -8.86
N ASN A 172 16.31 5.48 -10.18
CA ASN A 172 15.35 6.32 -10.90
C ASN A 172 13.89 5.94 -10.64
N ASP A 173 13.57 4.64 -10.59
CA ASP A 173 12.21 4.17 -10.31
C ASP A 173 11.79 4.51 -8.88
N ILE A 174 12.66 4.25 -7.91
CA ILE A 174 12.44 4.60 -6.49
C ILE A 174 12.26 6.11 -6.35
N GLU A 175 13.12 6.93 -6.96
CA GLU A 175 13.02 8.39 -6.88
C GLU A 175 11.70 8.90 -7.43
N LYS A 176 11.24 8.42 -8.59
CA LYS A 176 9.95 8.84 -9.16
C LYS A 176 8.81 8.60 -8.18
N HIS A 177 8.77 7.41 -7.60
CA HIS A 177 7.69 6.99 -6.72
C HIS A 177 7.76 7.64 -5.33
N ILE A 178 8.90 7.55 -4.65
CA ILE A 178 9.08 8.11 -3.30
C ILE A 178 8.94 9.63 -3.32
N ASN A 179 9.36 10.32 -4.38
CA ASN A 179 9.11 11.76 -4.49
C ASN A 179 7.62 12.10 -4.61
N LEU A 180 6.79 11.26 -5.23
CA LEU A 180 5.33 11.46 -5.23
C LEU A 180 4.77 11.33 -3.82
N VAL A 181 5.20 10.32 -3.07
CA VAL A 181 4.79 10.10 -1.68
C VAL A 181 5.25 11.25 -0.78
N ILE A 182 6.52 11.66 -0.85
CA ILE A 182 7.07 12.74 -0.01
C ILE A 182 6.40 14.10 -0.29
N LYS A 183 6.15 14.43 -1.56
CA LYS A 183 5.52 15.71 -1.94
C LYS A 183 4.07 15.82 -1.47
N SER A 184 3.42 14.69 -1.24
CA SER A 184 2.00 14.64 -0.94
C SER A 184 1.65 15.05 0.49
N ASP A 185 2.63 14.98 1.41
CA ASP A 185 2.53 15.46 2.80
C ASP A 185 1.17 15.11 3.42
N ILE A 186 0.89 13.80 3.53
CA ILE A 186 -0.41 13.26 3.92
C ILE A 186 -0.67 13.65 5.38
N LYS A 187 -1.51 14.66 5.57
CA LYS A 187 -1.87 15.24 6.88
C LYS A 187 -3.35 15.07 7.22
N ASP A 188 -4.18 14.94 6.19
CA ASP A 188 -5.63 14.81 6.31
C ASP A 188 -6.21 14.07 5.10
N LYS A 189 -7.53 13.84 5.14
CA LYS A 189 -8.29 13.16 4.08
C LYS A 189 -8.23 13.86 2.72
N GLN A 190 -8.15 15.20 2.69
CA GLN A 190 -8.06 15.95 1.43
C GLN A 190 -6.68 15.80 0.80
N CYS A 191 -5.62 15.93 1.60
CA CYS A 191 -4.24 15.67 1.18
C CYS A 191 -4.09 14.24 0.67
N PHE A 192 -4.60 13.25 1.41
CA PHE A 192 -4.60 11.85 0.97
C PHE A 192 -5.33 11.68 -0.36
N LEU A 193 -6.53 12.25 -0.53
CA LEU A 193 -7.31 12.03 -1.74
C LEU A 193 -6.66 12.67 -2.98
N LYS A 194 -6.02 13.83 -2.79
CA LYS A 194 -5.23 14.47 -3.86
C LYS A 194 -4.07 13.58 -4.30
N PHE A 195 -3.33 13.05 -3.33
CA PHE A 195 -2.27 12.08 -3.60
C PHE A 195 -2.81 10.83 -4.30
N TRP A 196 -3.92 10.28 -3.81
CA TRP A 196 -4.53 9.10 -4.42
C TRP A 196 -4.86 9.35 -5.88
N LYS A 197 -5.47 10.49 -6.21
CA LYS A 197 -5.73 10.92 -7.58
C LYS A 197 -4.45 11.01 -8.41
N ASP A 198 -3.42 11.67 -7.91
CA ASP A 198 -2.15 11.84 -8.64
C ASP A 198 -1.53 10.46 -8.94
N PHE A 199 -1.60 9.55 -7.98
CA PHE A 199 -1.02 8.21 -8.08
C PHE A 199 -1.78 7.28 -9.04
N ILE A 200 -3.12 7.29 -9.01
CA ILE A 200 -3.89 6.45 -9.93
C ILE A 200 -3.98 7.03 -11.35
N SER A 201 -3.66 8.32 -11.53
CA SER A 201 -3.62 8.94 -12.86
C SER A 201 -2.54 8.37 -13.77
N ASP A 202 -1.51 7.74 -13.18
CA ASP A 202 -0.45 7.03 -13.89
C ASP A 202 -0.81 5.57 -14.25
N LEU A 203 -2.00 5.08 -13.83
CA LEU A 203 -2.48 3.77 -14.27
C LEU A 203 -2.77 3.73 -15.78
N PRO A 204 -2.58 2.58 -16.45
CA PRO A 204 -2.86 2.42 -17.88
C PRO A 204 -4.27 2.83 -18.31
N ASP A 205 -5.27 2.58 -17.46
CA ASP A 205 -6.69 2.85 -17.73
C ASP A 205 -7.13 4.28 -17.39
N LYS A 206 -6.20 5.14 -16.92
CA LYS A 206 -6.37 6.57 -16.61
C LYS A 206 -7.76 6.94 -16.07
N ASP A 207 -8.02 6.60 -14.82
CA ASP A 207 -9.22 7.05 -14.12
C ASP A 207 -9.26 8.59 -14.02
N GLU A 208 -10.37 9.20 -14.45
CA GLU A 208 -10.60 10.63 -14.25
C GLU A 208 -11.29 10.86 -12.90
N ILE A 209 -10.48 11.03 -11.85
CA ILE A 209 -11.03 11.21 -10.49
C ILE A 209 -11.62 12.60 -10.27
N ASP A 210 -12.94 12.58 -10.01
CA ASP A 210 -13.69 13.65 -9.37
C ASP A 210 -13.47 13.58 -7.84
N LEU A 211 -12.66 14.49 -7.33
CA LEU A 211 -12.26 14.51 -5.91
C LEU A 211 -13.46 14.69 -4.97
N GLU A 212 -14.47 15.46 -5.34
CA GLU A 212 -15.63 15.68 -4.46
C GLU A 212 -16.45 14.40 -4.33
N LYS A 213 -16.71 13.73 -5.45
CA LYS A 213 -17.47 12.47 -5.45
C LYS A 213 -16.67 11.32 -4.84
N ALA A 214 -15.37 11.26 -5.09
CA ALA A 214 -14.49 10.27 -4.47
C ALA A 214 -14.46 10.45 -2.95
N MET A 215 -14.33 11.69 -2.45
CA MET A 215 -14.41 11.99 -1.01
C MET A 215 -15.73 11.51 -0.41
N LYS A 216 -16.87 11.78 -1.08
CA LYS A 216 -18.19 11.32 -0.60
C LYS A 216 -18.27 9.79 -0.56
N THR A 217 -17.78 9.12 -1.59
CA THR A 217 -17.81 7.65 -1.70
C THR A 217 -16.95 7.00 -0.61
N ILE A 218 -15.71 7.47 -0.43
CA ILE A 218 -14.79 6.94 0.58
C ILE A 218 -15.31 7.25 1.99
N SER A 219 -15.82 8.46 2.24
CA SER A 219 -16.44 8.81 3.53
C SER A 219 -17.69 7.96 3.82
N PHE A 220 -18.47 7.61 2.80
CA PHE A 220 -19.59 6.68 2.96
C PHE A 220 -19.09 5.30 3.38
N ILE A 221 -18.09 4.76 2.68
CA ILE A 221 -17.46 3.46 2.97
C ILE A 221 -16.91 3.44 4.40
N GLU A 222 -16.08 4.43 4.75
CA GLU A 222 -15.49 4.58 6.08
C GLU A 222 -16.57 4.52 7.17
N LYS A 223 -17.61 5.37 7.07
CA LYS A 223 -18.69 5.45 8.06
C LYS A 223 -19.54 4.20 8.09
N ARG A 224 -19.85 3.62 6.93
CA ARG A 224 -20.71 2.43 6.80
C ARG A 224 -20.12 1.22 7.50
N PHE A 225 -18.79 1.14 7.51
CA PHE A 225 -18.02 0.01 8.03
C PHE A 225 -17.14 0.39 9.24
N TYR A 226 -17.40 1.55 9.85
CA TYR A 226 -16.53 2.13 10.88
C TYR A 226 -16.20 1.13 12.00
N ASP A 227 -17.21 0.45 12.53
CA ASP A 227 -17.09 -0.49 13.64
C ASP A 227 -16.32 -1.79 13.30
N ARG A 228 -15.95 -1.99 12.02
CA ARG A 228 -15.27 -3.21 11.54
C ARG A 228 -13.79 -2.99 11.24
N TRP A 229 -13.32 -1.74 11.10
CA TRP A 229 -11.94 -1.48 10.68
C TRP A 229 -10.92 -2.00 11.68
N GLU A 230 -11.16 -1.81 12.98
CA GLU A 230 -10.27 -2.32 14.03
C GLU A 230 -10.14 -3.84 13.97
N GLU A 231 -11.25 -4.55 13.77
CA GLU A 231 -11.26 -6.01 13.64
C GLU A 231 -10.47 -6.46 12.40
N ILE A 232 -10.64 -5.76 11.28
CA ILE A 232 -9.92 -6.03 10.04
C ILE A 232 -8.42 -5.81 10.22
N ILE A 233 -8.01 -4.69 10.83
CA ILE A 233 -6.61 -4.40 11.16
C ILE A 233 -6.03 -5.55 11.99
N ASN A 234 -6.69 -5.90 13.10
CA ASN A 234 -6.22 -6.96 14.01
C ASN A 234 -6.11 -8.32 13.31
N LYS A 235 -7.09 -8.67 12.47
CA LYS A 235 -7.08 -9.91 11.70
C LYS A 235 -5.90 -9.97 10.73
N VAL A 236 -5.68 -8.89 9.98
CA VAL A 236 -4.57 -8.77 9.03
C VAL A 236 -3.23 -8.82 9.77
N GLU A 237 -3.10 -8.10 10.88
CA GLU A 237 -1.90 -8.07 11.71
C GLU A 237 -1.52 -9.46 12.22
N ILE A 238 -2.46 -10.20 12.82
CA ILE A 238 -2.22 -11.53 13.39
C ILE A 238 -1.73 -12.50 12.31
N ASP A 239 -2.42 -12.56 11.17
CA ASP A 239 -2.07 -13.51 10.11
C ASP A 239 -0.68 -13.18 9.49
N ILE A 240 -0.37 -11.90 9.28
CA ILE A 240 0.96 -11.49 8.79
C ILE A 240 2.04 -11.86 9.82
N LYS A 241 1.82 -11.58 11.11
CA LYS A 241 2.75 -11.95 12.20
C LYS A 241 3.05 -13.45 12.18
N ASP A 242 2.02 -14.28 12.08
CA ASP A 242 2.17 -15.73 12.09
C ASP A 242 2.98 -16.24 10.90
N ARG A 243 2.71 -15.73 9.69
CA ARG A 243 3.45 -16.12 8.48
C ARG A 243 4.89 -15.66 8.48
N MET A 244 5.14 -14.41 8.86
CA MET A 244 6.50 -13.89 8.95
C MET A 244 7.29 -14.64 10.01
N LYS A 245 6.69 -14.92 11.17
CA LYS A 245 7.32 -15.71 12.24
C LYS A 245 7.64 -17.13 11.78
N ALA A 246 6.73 -17.78 11.04
CA ALA A 246 6.96 -19.10 10.48
C ALA A 246 8.12 -19.10 9.46
N PHE A 247 8.28 -18.03 8.69
CA PHE A 247 9.40 -17.92 7.75
C PHE A 247 10.73 -17.60 8.43
N ILE A 248 10.77 -16.62 9.33
CA ILE A 248 12.00 -16.11 9.96
C ILE A 248 12.64 -17.14 10.89
N ASN A 249 11.84 -17.99 11.54
CA ASN A 249 12.33 -19.00 12.48
C ASN A 249 12.70 -20.35 11.83
N ASN A 250 12.58 -20.48 10.50
CA ASN A 250 12.97 -21.66 9.72
C ASN A 250 14.29 -21.41 8.99
#